data_AF-A0A6G1IQK0-F1
#
_entry.id   AF-A0A6G1IQK0-F1
#
_cell.length_a   1.000
_cell.length_b   1.000
_cell.length_c   1.000
_cell.angle_alpha   90.00
_cell.angle_beta   90.00
_cell.angle_gamma   90.00
#
_symmetry.space_group_name_H-M   'P 1'
#
loop_
_entity.id
_entity.type
_entity.pdbx_description
1 polymer ?
#
loop_
_entity_poly.entity_id
_entity_poly.type
_entity_poly.pdbx_seq_one_letter_code
_entity_poly.pdbx_strand_id
1 'polypeptide(L)'
;VDKKIAQAEAILNYTFAEKALVAEAIQMAAPQAFLTFNGGRDIVNNNKQVTVLGDVVPAQALYKKWYQASPAMGTNAPPHKHKSALDNIPLFERGRELGIDTLILASLGYVGPATKSMVATTLEALFGATFLDGCESAVVAAVEHLGLDNRPSLMVTLQTHILLPHL
;
A
#
# COMPACT_ATOMS: atom_id res chain seq x y z
N VAL A 1 13.55 4.49 -15.83
CA VAL A 1 12.66 3.82 -14.86
C VAL A 1 13.18 3.98 -13.43
N ASP A 2 14.51 4.01 -13.24
CA ASP A 2 15.17 4.17 -11.93
C ASP A 2 14.66 5.31 -11.07
N LYS A 3 14.42 6.49 -11.64
CA LYS A 3 13.86 7.62 -10.89
C LYS A 3 12.51 7.30 -10.25
N LYS A 4 11.63 6.60 -10.98
CA LYS A 4 10.31 6.20 -10.48
C LYS A 4 10.42 5.10 -9.42
N ILE A 5 11.39 4.18 -9.59
CA ILE A 5 11.73 3.19 -8.57
C ILE A 5 12.15 3.90 -7.29
N ALA A 6 13.17 4.75 -7.34
CA ALA A 6 13.66 5.48 -6.17
C ALA A 6 12.56 6.33 -5.49
N GLN A 7 11.65 6.92 -6.28
CA GLN A 7 10.48 7.62 -5.74
C GLN A 7 9.51 6.69 -5.03
N ALA A 8 9.22 5.50 -5.57
CA ALA A 8 8.39 4.50 -4.92
C ALA A 8 9.00 4.05 -3.58
N GLU A 9 10.32 3.83 -3.55
CA GLU A 9 11.06 3.47 -2.34
C GLU A 9 10.96 4.55 -1.27
N ALA A 10 11.11 5.81 -1.67
CA ALA A 10 10.95 6.95 -0.77
C ALA A 10 9.52 7.07 -0.24
N ILE A 11 8.50 6.85 -1.07
CA ILE A 11 7.09 6.89 -0.66
C ILE A 11 6.78 5.78 0.36
N LEU A 12 7.28 4.57 0.13
CA LEU A 12 7.07 3.44 1.03
C LEU A 12 7.97 3.48 2.27
N ASN A 13 8.99 4.35 2.27
CA ASN A 13 10.10 4.31 3.21
C ASN A 13 10.73 2.90 3.31
N TYR A 14 10.90 2.27 2.14
CA TYR A 14 11.40 0.90 2.00
C TYR A 14 12.34 0.82 0.80
N THR A 15 13.59 0.38 1.03
CA THR A 15 14.56 0.15 -0.04
C THR A 15 14.51 -1.32 -0.44
N PHE A 16 14.12 -1.58 -1.68
CA PHE A 16 14.02 -2.92 -2.23
C PHE A 16 15.40 -3.48 -2.52
N ALA A 17 15.61 -4.75 -2.19
CA ALA A 17 16.72 -5.52 -2.74
C ALA A 17 16.49 -5.71 -4.25
N GLU A 18 15.32 -6.24 -4.62
CA GLU A 18 15.01 -6.55 -6.01
C GLU A 18 14.21 -5.44 -6.69
N LYS A 19 14.94 -4.53 -7.35
CA LYS A 19 14.36 -3.40 -8.10
C LYS A 19 13.37 -3.82 -9.19
N ALA A 20 13.48 -5.05 -9.69
CA ALA A 20 12.55 -5.62 -10.66
C ALA A 20 11.11 -5.72 -10.11
N LEU A 21 10.93 -5.96 -8.81
CA LEU A 21 9.60 -6.01 -8.18
C LEU A 21 8.91 -4.64 -8.22
N VAL A 22 9.68 -3.56 -8.00
CA VAL A 22 9.16 -2.18 -8.12
C VAL A 22 8.86 -1.85 -9.58
N ALA A 23 9.74 -2.25 -10.49
CA ALA A 23 9.54 -2.06 -11.92
C ALA A 23 8.24 -2.75 -12.39
N GLU A 24 7.98 -3.98 -11.95
CA GLU A 24 6.74 -4.71 -12.23
C GLU A 24 5.53 -3.99 -11.62
N ALA A 25 5.60 -3.57 -10.36
CA ALA A 25 4.49 -2.93 -9.66
C ALA A 25 3.99 -1.63 -10.32
N ILE A 26 4.90 -0.83 -10.90
CA ILE A 26 4.56 0.42 -11.58
C ILE A 26 4.26 0.25 -13.08
N GLN A 27 4.44 -0.96 -13.62
CA GLN A 27 4.20 -1.28 -15.03
C GLN A 27 2.72 -1.63 -15.25
N MET A 28 2.05 -0.89 -16.14
CA MET A 28 0.68 -1.20 -16.58
C MET A 28 0.53 -1.39 -18.10
N ALA A 29 1.63 -1.32 -18.84
CA ALA A 29 1.64 -1.35 -20.30
C ALA A 29 1.65 -2.78 -20.86
N ALA A 30 0.63 -3.17 -21.64
CA ALA A 30 0.57 -4.50 -22.28
C ALA A 30 0.74 -5.66 -21.25
N PRO A 31 0.79 -6.93 -21.66
CA PRO A 31 1.14 -8.01 -20.73
C PRO A 31 2.59 -7.91 -20.22
N GLN A 32 3.49 -7.42 -21.07
CA GLN A 32 4.92 -7.28 -20.81
C GLN A 32 5.47 -6.04 -21.52
N ALA A 33 6.53 -5.44 -20.98
CA ALA A 33 7.28 -4.38 -21.63
C ALA A 33 8.79 -4.53 -21.42
N PHE A 34 9.57 -4.09 -22.41
CA PHE A 34 11.01 -3.93 -22.26
C PHE A 34 11.31 -2.67 -21.46
N LEU A 35 11.86 -2.82 -20.26
CA LEU A 35 12.24 -1.72 -19.39
C LEU A 35 13.77 -1.67 -19.24
N THR A 36 14.31 -0.46 -19.10
CA THR A 36 15.72 -0.23 -18.77
C THR A 36 15.78 0.40 -17.38
N PHE A 37 16.39 -0.33 -16.44
CA PHE A 37 16.58 0.05 -15.04
C PHE A 37 17.75 -0.74 -14.45
N ASN A 38 18.34 -0.24 -13.36
CA ASN A 38 19.46 -0.84 -12.65
C ASN A 38 20.67 -1.18 -13.56
N GLY A 39 20.93 -0.34 -14.57
CA GLY A 39 22.00 -0.55 -15.54
C GLY A 39 21.75 -1.67 -16.57
N GLY A 40 20.61 -2.37 -16.50
CA GLY A 40 20.24 -3.48 -17.38
C GLY A 40 18.96 -3.21 -18.18
N ARG A 41 18.58 -4.20 -19.01
CA ARG A 41 17.32 -4.21 -19.75
C ARG A 41 16.65 -5.56 -19.58
N ASP A 42 15.41 -5.54 -19.11
CA ASP A 42 14.61 -6.73 -18.83
C ASP A 42 13.21 -6.65 -19.44
N ILE A 43 12.61 -7.82 -19.66
CA ILE A 43 11.19 -7.96 -19.96
C ILE A 43 10.46 -8.04 -18.62
N VAL A 44 9.59 -7.06 -18.38
CA VAL A 44 8.86 -6.92 -17.12
C VAL A 44 7.37 -7.11 -17.38
N ASN A 45 6.73 -7.98 -16.60
CA ASN A 45 5.28 -8.19 -16.64
C ASN A 45 4.53 -6.92 -16.20
N ASN A 46 3.25 -6.82 -16.54
CA ASN A 46 2.39 -5.84 -15.90
C ASN A 46 2.06 -6.23 -14.46
N ASN A 47 1.64 -5.22 -13.71
CA ASN A 47 1.41 -5.34 -12.29
C ASN A 47 0.23 -6.22 -11.87
N LYS A 48 -0.47 -6.89 -12.80
CA LYS A 48 -1.71 -7.62 -12.47
C LYS A 48 -1.50 -8.71 -11.42
N GLN A 49 -0.44 -9.50 -11.54
CA GLN A 49 -0.20 -10.61 -10.60
C GLN A 49 0.20 -10.09 -9.22
N VAL A 50 1.12 -9.13 -9.17
CA VAL A 50 1.58 -8.55 -7.91
C VAL A 50 0.49 -7.71 -7.22
N THR A 51 -0.44 -7.11 -7.98
CA THR A 51 -1.63 -6.42 -7.43
C THR A 51 -2.50 -7.38 -6.63
N VAL A 52 -2.76 -8.59 -7.14
CA VAL A 52 -3.62 -9.58 -6.44
C VAL A 52 -3.05 -9.90 -5.05
N LEU A 53 -1.73 -10.01 -4.94
CA LEU A 53 -1.08 -10.17 -3.65
C LEU A 53 -1.20 -8.90 -2.80
N GLY A 54 -0.98 -7.74 -3.42
CA GLY A 54 -1.06 -6.41 -2.82
C GLY A 54 -2.40 -6.01 -2.23
N ASP A 55 -3.50 -6.54 -2.75
CA ASP A 55 -4.85 -6.35 -2.23
C ASP A 55 -5.07 -7.09 -0.89
N VAL A 56 -4.37 -8.23 -0.69
CA VAL A 56 -4.56 -9.11 0.46
C VAL A 56 -3.59 -8.79 1.60
N VAL A 57 -2.32 -8.58 1.29
CA VAL A 57 -1.25 -8.54 2.32
C VAL A 57 -1.38 -7.41 3.34
N PRO A 58 -1.79 -6.16 3.00
CA PRO A 58 -1.92 -5.09 3.98
C PRO A 58 -3.06 -5.37 4.97
N ALA A 59 -4.18 -5.90 4.49
CA ALA A 59 -5.33 -6.23 5.33
C ALA A 59 -4.98 -7.36 6.31
N GLN A 60 -4.30 -8.41 5.83
CA GLN A 60 -3.82 -9.50 6.66
C GLN A 60 -2.85 -9.01 7.75
N ALA A 61 -1.88 -8.17 7.36
CA ALA A 61 -0.88 -7.60 8.26
C ALA A 61 -1.53 -6.76 9.38
N LEU A 62 -2.46 -5.87 9.03
CA LEU A 62 -3.23 -5.07 9.99
C LEU A 62 -4.12 -5.93 10.89
N TYR A 63 -4.71 -7.00 10.35
CA TYR A 63 -5.51 -7.94 11.14
C TYR A 63 -4.68 -8.71 12.17
N LYS A 64 -3.52 -9.21 11.78
CA LYS A 64 -2.61 -9.90 12.69
C LYS A 64 -2.12 -8.98 13.80
N LYS A 65 -1.72 -7.74 13.46
CA LYS A 65 -1.31 -6.72 14.45
C LYS A 65 -2.43 -6.43 15.45
N TRP A 66 -3.66 -6.22 14.97
CA TRP A 66 -4.82 -6.02 15.83
C TRP A 66 -5.08 -7.23 16.74
N TYR A 67 -5.12 -8.44 16.17
CA TYR A 67 -5.38 -9.68 16.91
C TYR A 67 -4.35 -9.92 18.03
N GLN A 68 -3.08 -9.64 17.75
CA GLN A 68 -1.99 -9.75 18.73
C GLN A 68 -2.09 -8.69 19.84
N ALA A 69 -2.66 -7.53 19.55
CA ALA A 69 -2.92 -6.49 20.55
C ALA A 69 -4.22 -6.71 21.35
N SER A 70 -5.16 -7.54 20.84
CA SER A 70 -6.46 -7.81 21.48
C SER A 70 -6.39 -8.31 22.93
N PRO A 71 -5.44 -9.17 23.35
CA PRO A 71 -5.31 -9.56 24.76
C PRO A 71 -5.04 -8.37 25.69
N ALA A 72 -4.38 -7.32 25.20
CA ALA A 72 -4.16 -6.07 25.95
C ALA A 72 -5.37 -5.13 25.94
N MET A 73 -6.31 -5.30 24.99
CA MET A 73 -7.53 -4.47 24.87
C MET A 73 -8.72 -5.02 25.68
N GLY A 74 -8.67 -6.28 26.12
CA GLY A 74 -9.75 -6.94 26.85
C GLY A 74 -11.02 -7.18 26.01
N THR A 75 -12.16 -7.44 26.67
CA THR A 75 -13.44 -7.79 26.02
C THR A 75 -14.08 -6.66 25.20
N ASN A 76 -13.49 -5.46 25.20
CA ASN A 76 -14.01 -4.26 24.57
C ASN A 76 -13.25 -3.86 23.30
N ALA A 77 -12.44 -4.77 22.73
CA ALA A 77 -11.75 -4.51 21.47
C ALA A 77 -12.78 -4.21 20.37
N PRO A 78 -12.76 -3.01 19.74
CA PRO A 78 -13.72 -2.67 18.70
C PRO A 78 -13.54 -3.61 17.49
N PRO A 79 -14.62 -3.89 16.73
CA PRO A 79 -14.53 -4.72 15.53
C PRO A 79 -13.52 -4.13 14.54
N HIS A 80 -12.73 -5.00 13.92
CA HIS A 80 -11.71 -4.62 12.95
C HIS A 80 -12.36 -3.94 11.72
N LYS A 81 -12.05 -2.66 11.46
CA LYS A 81 -12.61 -1.89 10.32
C LYS A 81 -11.57 -1.48 9.27
N HIS A 82 -10.37 -2.07 9.29
CA HIS A 82 -9.29 -1.63 8.38
C HIS A 82 -9.60 -1.90 6.89
N LYS A 83 -10.50 -2.85 6.59
CA LYS A 83 -10.90 -3.13 5.20
C LYS A 83 -11.39 -1.87 4.46
N SER A 84 -12.12 -1.00 5.17
CA SER A 84 -12.60 0.27 4.57
C SER A 84 -11.49 1.25 4.21
N ALA A 85 -10.35 1.24 4.91
CA ALA A 85 -9.21 2.12 4.62
C ALA A 85 -8.34 1.62 3.46
N LEU A 86 -8.50 0.35 3.10
CA LEU A 86 -7.83 -0.33 1.98
C LEU A 86 -8.76 -0.51 0.77
N ASP A 87 -9.96 0.07 0.80
CA ASP A 87 -10.82 0.10 -0.37
C ASP A 87 -10.24 1.03 -1.46
N ASN A 88 -10.63 0.79 -2.71
CA ASN A 88 -10.07 1.45 -3.88
C ASN A 88 -10.16 2.99 -3.83
N ILE A 89 -11.23 3.56 -3.24
CA ILE A 89 -11.39 5.03 -3.13
C ILE A 89 -10.37 5.63 -2.14
N PRO A 90 -10.29 5.18 -0.87
CA PRO A 90 -9.25 5.61 0.06
C PRO A 90 -7.81 5.39 -0.43
N LEU A 91 -7.55 4.28 -1.14
CA LEU A 91 -6.24 4.00 -1.74
C LEU A 91 -5.94 4.95 -2.89
N PHE A 92 -6.92 5.28 -3.74
CA PHE A 92 -6.77 6.29 -4.77
C PHE A 92 -6.44 7.66 -4.17
N GLU A 93 -7.22 8.13 -3.20
CA GLU A 93 -7.02 9.44 -2.57
C GLU A 93 -5.61 9.53 -1.97
N ARG A 94 -5.23 8.51 -1.19
CA ARG A 94 -3.92 8.46 -0.58
C ARG A 94 -2.80 8.34 -1.62
N GLY A 95 -2.98 7.49 -2.64
CA GLY A 95 -2.02 7.33 -3.72
C GLY A 95 -1.79 8.62 -4.51
N ARG A 96 -2.84 9.43 -4.73
CA ARG A 96 -2.71 10.75 -5.36
C ARG A 96 -1.92 11.73 -4.51
N GLU A 97 -2.19 11.79 -3.20
CA GLU A 97 -1.44 12.64 -2.27
C GLU A 97 0.06 12.30 -2.25
N LEU A 98 0.37 11.02 -2.37
CA LEU A 98 1.75 10.50 -2.38
C LEU A 98 2.43 10.61 -3.75
N GLY A 99 1.69 11.00 -4.80
CA GLY A 99 2.22 11.13 -6.17
C GLY A 99 2.38 9.81 -6.93
N ILE A 100 1.67 8.75 -6.54
CA ILE A 100 1.69 7.42 -7.20
C ILE A 100 1.30 7.50 -8.68
N ASP A 101 0.39 8.42 -9.04
CA ASP A 101 -0.01 8.68 -10.42
C ASP A 101 1.18 9.02 -11.33
N THR A 102 2.20 9.69 -10.77
CA THR A 102 3.40 10.08 -11.50
C THR A 102 4.39 8.92 -11.69
N LEU A 103 4.20 7.79 -11.00
CA LEU A 103 5.09 6.62 -11.08
C LEU A 103 4.68 5.67 -12.20
N ILE A 104 3.40 5.64 -12.56
CA ILE A 104 2.82 4.66 -13.48
C ILE A 104 3.50 4.69 -14.85
N LEU A 105 3.85 3.51 -15.35
CA LEU A 105 4.33 3.27 -16.71
C LEU A 105 3.17 2.71 -17.54
N ALA A 106 2.38 3.63 -18.11
CA ALA A 106 1.27 3.30 -18.98
C ALA A 106 1.74 2.92 -20.40
N SER A 107 0.85 2.35 -21.21
CA SER A 107 1.15 2.03 -22.61
C SER A 107 1.42 3.30 -23.43
N LEU A 108 2.24 3.19 -24.49
CA LEU A 108 2.59 4.33 -25.35
C LEU A 108 1.40 5.00 -26.03
N GLY A 109 0.31 4.26 -26.25
CA GLY A 109 -0.94 4.78 -26.81
C GLY A 109 -1.89 5.39 -25.78
N TYR A 110 -1.57 5.31 -24.49
CA TYR A 110 -2.38 5.91 -23.44
C TYR A 110 -2.12 7.42 -23.38
N VAL A 111 -3.16 8.20 -23.65
CA VAL A 111 -3.12 9.66 -23.61
C VAL A 111 -4.12 10.13 -22.57
N GLY A 112 -3.62 10.58 -21.42
CA GLY A 112 -4.46 11.08 -20.34
C GLY A 112 -3.78 11.02 -18.96
N PRO A 113 -4.36 11.68 -17.95
CA PRO A 113 -3.94 11.51 -16.56
C PRO A 113 -4.29 10.11 -16.06
N ALA A 114 -3.50 9.56 -15.14
CA ALA A 114 -3.78 8.27 -14.52
C ALA A 114 -5.19 8.23 -13.89
N THR A 115 -5.95 7.18 -14.20
CA THR A 115 -7.29 6.99 -13.64
C THR A 115 -7.23 6.62 -12.15
N LYS A 116 -8.37 6.71 -11.46
CA LYS A 116 -8.48 6.32 -10.04
C LYS A 116 -8.02 4.89 -9.80
N SER A 117 -8.50 3.97 -10.64
CA SER A 117 -8.13 2.55 -10.58
C SER A 117 -6.65 2.35 -10.85
N MET A 118 -6.05 3.06 -11.81
CA MET A 118 -4.61 2.92 -12.07
C MET A 118 -3.77 3.27 -10.84
N VAL A 119 -4.12 4.37 -10.17
CA VAL A 119 -3.41 4.82 -8.95
C VAL A 119 -3.59 3.83 -7.80
N ALA A 120 -4.82 3.40 -7.51
CA ALA A 120 -5.09 2.45 -6.44
C ALA A 120 -4.39 1.10 -6.70
N THR A 121 -4.53 0.57 -7.92
CA THR A 121 -3.90 -0.69 -8.34
C THR A 121 -2.37 -0.61 -8.29
N THR A 122 -1.75 0.50 -8.66
CA THR A 122 -0.30 0.65 -8.50
C THR A 122 0.12 0.68 -7.03
N LEU A 123 -0.68 1.31 -6.15
CA LEU A 123 -0.39 1.29 -4.70
C LEU A 123 -0.54 -0.12 -4.10
N GLU A 124 -1.58 -0.87 -4.48
CA GLU A 124 -1.73 -2.29 -4.13
C GLU A 124 -0.52 -3.09 -4.62
N ALA A 125 -0.17 -2.98 -5.90
CA ALA A 125 0.98 -3.65 -6.50
C ALA A 125 2.29 -3.35 -5.76
N LEU A 126 2.49 -2.12 -5.29
CA LEU A 126 3.66 -1.73 -4.50
C LEU A 126 3.69 -2.43 -3.13
N PHE A 127 2.54 -2.64 -2.47
CA PHE A 127 2.49 -3.48 -1.27
C PHE A 127 2.77 -4.95 -1.59
N GLY A 128 2.26 -5.47 -2.72
CA GLY A 128 2.58 -6.82 -3.18
C GLY A 128 4.08 -7.02 -3.41
N ALA A 129 4.72 -6.07 -4.09
CA ALA A 129 6.17 -6.05 -4.29
C ALA A 129 6.91 -5.99 -2.95
N THR A 130 6.48 -5.12 -2.04
CA THR A 130 7.07 -4.97 -0.69
C THR A 130 7.03 -6.29 0.08
N PHE A 131 5.92 -7.03 -0.02
CA PHE A 131 5.78 -8.34 0.60
C PHE A 131 6.74 -9.38 0.00
N LEU A 132 6.88 -9.39 -1.33
CA LEU A 132 7.78 -10.34 -2.00
C LEU A 132 9.25 -10.09 -1.66
N ASP A 133 9.63 -8.83 -1.44
CA ASP A 133 11.00 -8.44 -1.12
C ASP A 133 11.33 -8.57 0.38
N GLY A 134 10.41 -8.13 1.25
CA GLY A 134 10.66 -7.95 2.68
C GLY A 134 9.67 -8.62 3.62
N CYS A 135 8.81 -9.51 3.10
CA CYS A 135 7.78 -10.24 3.83
C CYS A 135 6.74 -9.33 4.54
N GLU A 136 5.97 -9.91 5.45
CA GLU A 136 4.87 -9.24 6.15
C GLU A 136 5.33 -8.00 6.94
N SER A 137 6.50 -8.04 7.58
CA SER A 137 7.02 -6.92 8.39
C SER A 137 7.28 -5.67 7.57
N ALA A 138 7.76 -5.81 6.33
CA ALA A 138 7.98 -4.67 5.45
C ALA A 138 6.66 -4.01 5.04
N VAL A 139 5.60 -4.81 4.81
CA VAL A 139 4.26 -4.29 4.53
C VAL A 139 3.69 -3.54 5.72
N VAL A 140 3.81 -4.08 6.93
CA VAL A 140 3.37 -3.39 8.17
C VAL A 140 4.03 -2.03 8.28
N ALA A 141 5.36 -1.98 8.15
CA ALA A 141 6.12 -0.73 8.25
C ALA A 141 5.70 0.29 7.19
N ALA A 142 5.46 -0.14 5.95
CA ALA A 142 5.00 0.74 4.87
C ALA A 142 3.57 1.26 5.13
N VAL A 143 2.66 0.41 5.56
CA VAL A 143 1.25 0.78 5.87
C VAL A 143 1.19 1.81 7.00
N GLU A 144 1.98 1.61 8.06
CA GLU A 144 2.11 2.54 9.18
C GLU A 144 2.72 3.87 8.74
N HIS A 145 3.82 3.81 7.98
CA HIS A 145 4.49 5.01 7.44
C HIS A 145 3.53 5.85 6.59
N LEU A 146 2.70 5.18 5.79
CA LEU A 146 1.70 5.83 4.95
C LEU A 146 0.45 6.29 5.72
N GLY A 147 0.33 5.98 7.01
CA GLY A 147 -0.80 6.37 7.87
C GLY A 147 -2.10 5.67 7.50
N LEU A 148 -2.03 4.51 6.84
CA LEU A 148 -3.21 3.73 6.43
C LEU A 148 -3.83 2.94 7.59
N ASP A 149 -3.11 2.85 8.71
CA ASP A 149 -3.56 2.26 9.97
C ASP A 149 -4.30 3.25 10.91
N ASN A 150 -4.18 4.57 10.66
CA ASN A 150 -4.57 5.64 11.59
C ASN A 150 -5.79 6.48 11.15
N ARG A 151 -6.79 5.91 10.47
CA ARG A 151 -8.01 6.68 10.13
C ARG A 151 -9.01 6.74 11.30
N PRO A 152 -9.62 7.91 11.60
CA PRO A 152 -10.51 8.13 12.77
C PRO A 152 -11.72 7.20 12.89
N SER A 153 -12.12 6.49 11.83
CA SER A 153 -13.15 5.44 11.90
C SER A 153 -12.74 4.22 12.72
N LEU A 154 -11.46 4.14 13.13
CA LEU A 154 -10.84 3.08 13.92
C LEU A 154 -10.56 3.48 15.37
N MET A 155 -10.57 4.78 15.69
CA MET A 155 -10.52 5.26 17.07
C MET A 155 -11.95 5.50 17.53
N VAL A 156 -12.63 4.46 18.01
CA VAL A 156 -13.69 4.73 18.99
C VAL A 156 -12.97 5.32 20.19
N THR A 157 -13.13 6.63 20.35
CA THR A 157 -12.70 7.42 21.49
C THR A 157 -13.07 6.65 22.76
N LEU A 158 -12.06 6.13 23.46
CA LEU A 158 -12.19 5.96 24.91
C LEU A 158 -12.23 7.38 25.48
N GLN A 159 -13.37 8.06 25.32
CA GLN A 159 -13.70 9.18 26.17
C GLN A 159 -13.77 8.60 27.58
N THR A 160 -12.70 8.83 28.32
CA THR A 160 -12.61 8.59 29.73
C THR A 160 -13.76 9.36 30.37
N HIS A 161 -14.83 8.66 30.76
CA HIS A 161 -15.77 9.21 31.73
C HIS A 161 -15.01 9.28 33.05
N ILE A 162 -14.33 10.40 33.26
CA ILE A 162 -13.81 10.80 34.56
C ILE A 162 -15.04 10.95 35.46
N LEU A 163 -15.01 10.22 36.58
CA LEU A 163 -15.96 10.29 37.67
C LEU A 163 -16.29 11.73 38.06
N LEU A 164 -17.57 12.01 38.30
CA LEU A 164 -17.99 12.87 39.39
C LEU A 164 -18.89 12.05 40.32
N PRO A 165 -18.48 11.76 41.57
CA PRO A 165 -19.45 11.40 42.60
C PRO A 165 -20.10 12.71 43.06
N HIS A 166 -21.38 12.89 42.75
CA HIS A 166 -22.18 13.90 43.43
C HIS A 166 -22.56 13.35 44.81
N LEU A 167 -22.18 14.14 45.82
CA LEU A 167 -22.70 14.13 47.19
C LEU A 167 -24.23 14.18 47.22
#